data_AF-A0A3M7GMT4-F1
#
_entry.id   AF-A0A3M7GMT4-F1
#
_cell.length_a   1.000
_cell.length_b   1.000
_cell.length_c   1.000
_cell.angle_alpha   90.00
_cell.angle_beta   90.00
_cell.angle_gamma   90.00
#
_symmetry.space_group_name_H-M   'P 1'
#
loop_
_entity.id
_entity.type
_entity.pdbx_description
1 polymer ?
#
loop_
_entity_poly.entity_id
_entity_poly.type
_entity_poly.pdbx_seq_one_letter_code
_entity_poly.pdbx_strand_id
1 'polypeptide(L)'
;MDTKLRQHRGDLSKKERQSYIDAVLCLQSKPALTPASEAPGAKTRFDDFVATHINQSLAIHYTGNFLSWHRYFTWLYEQALKDECGYEGTQPYWDWAKTARTGMHNSPILDGSSTSMSGDGAFVPNRSDVVLGGFGLPDVFLPAGPGNGCITSGPFVNMSVNLGPAQLSAPSNITIVNPEGPLAYNPRCLKRSLTDEINRAFANASAILDLLTTPDNVYDFQMQMQGVPGSGNIGVHGGGHYAMGGDPGRDVFVSPGDPLFYLHHSNIDRTWWMWQMQDLATRAEGETSVAGTNTFFNQPPSANTTVEDYVEYGYAAGPPRQIKELLKTTEGPFCYTYA
;
A
#
# COMPACT_ATOMS: atom_id res chain seq x y z
N MET A 1 -25.74 12.04 -1.61
CA MET A 1 -24.33 12.47 -1.62
C MET A 1 -23.88 12.44 -3.06
N ASP A 2 -23.09 13.41 -3.51
CA ASP A 2 -22.52 13.39 -4.85
C ASP A 2 -21.36 12.40 -4.90
N THR A 3 -21.40 11.45 -5.85
CA THR A 3 -20.35 10.45 -6.04
C THR A 3 -19.02 11.13 -6.37
N LYS A 4 -17.99 10.85 -5.57
CA LYS A 4 -16.64 11.39 -5.73
C LYS A 4 -15.86 10.60 -6.78
N LEU A 5 -14.97 11.25 -7.52
CA LEU A 5 -14.15 10.61 -8.55
C LEU A 5 -12.69 10.54 -8.07
N ARG A 6 -12.13 9.32 -7.96
CA ARG A 6 -10.70 9.10 -7.73
C ARG A 6 -9.98 9.03 -9.07
N GLN A 7 -8.94 9.83 -9.23
CA GLN A 7 -8.24 10.02 -10.52
C GLN A 7 -6.77 9.61 -10.43
N HIS A 8 -6.19 9.29 -11.59
CA HIS A 8 -4.76 9.06 -11.70
C HIS A 8 -4.01 10.33 -11.28
N ARG A 9 -3.06 10.20 -10.35
CA ARG A 9 -2.32 11.37 -9.83
C ARG A 9 -1.64 12.17 -10.94
N GLY A 10 -1.09 11.49 -11.95
CA GLY A 10 -0.43 12.13 -13.08
C GLY A 10 -1.35 12.90 -14.02
N ASP A 11 -2.67 12.77 -13.86
CA ASP A 11 -3.67 13.49 -14.65
C ASP A 11 -4.21 14.72 -13.90
N LEU A 12 -3.95 14.82 -12.58
CA LEU A 12 -4.26 16.00 -11.77
C LEU A 12 -3.41 17.21 -12.16
N SER A 13 -3.97 18.40 -12.01
CA SER A 13 -3.22 19.66 -12.15
C SER A 13 -2.14 19.79 -11.07
N LYS A 14 -1.15 20.65 -11.32
CA LYS A 14 -0.09 20.94 -10.32
C LYS A 14 -0.66 21.43 -8.99
N LYS A 15 -1.73 22.23 -9.02
CA LYS A 15 -2.40 22.75 -7.81
C LYS A 15 -3.05 21.63 -7.01
N GLU A 16 -3.74 20.70 -7.67
CA GLU A 16 -4.37 19.55 -6.99
C GLU A 16 -3.32 18.61 -6.40
N ARG A 17 -2.22 18.34 -7.14
CA ARG A 17 -1.11 17.55 -6.61
C ARG A 17 -0.48 18.19 -5.37
N GLN A 18 -0.30 19.51 -5.40
CA GLN A 18 0.23 20.26 -4.26
C GLN A 18 -0.72 20.21 -3.08
N SER A 19 -2.03 20.43 -3.30
CA SER A 19 -3.04 20.34 -2.24
C SER A 19 -3.03 18.99 -1.52
N TYR A 20 -2.85 17.88 -2.26
CA TYR A 20 -2.68 16.57 -1.64
C TYR A 20 -1.39 16.49 -0.81
N ILE A 21 -0.26 16.94 -1.36
CA ILE A 21 1.04 16.94 -0.66
C ILE A 21 0.96 17.72 0.65
N ASP A 22 0.36 18.92 0.61
CA ASP A 22 0.22 19.79 1.77
C ASP A 22 -0.60 19.10 2.87
N ALA A 23 -1.66 18.36 2.49
CA ALA A 23 -2.46 17.59 3.43
C ALA A 23 -1.67 16.43 4.07
N VAL A 24 -0.85 15.71 3.29
CA VAL A 24 0.00 14.64 3.84
C VAL A 24 1.04 15.20 4.80
N LEU A 25 1.72 16.30 4.43
CA LEU A 25 2.69 16.98 5.29
C LEU A 25 2.01 17.52 6.56
N CYS A 26 0.79 18.03 6.45
CA CYS A 26 -0.03 18.41 7.61
C CYS A 26 -0.26 17.21 8.54
N LEU A 27 -0.63 16.04 8.01
CA LEU A 27 -0.84 14.84 8.82
C LEU A 27 0.45 14.37 9.51
N GLN A 28 1.60 14.53 8.83
CA GLN A 28 2.93 14.29 9.41
C GLN A 28 3.34 15.34 10.47
N SER A 29 2.65 16.48 10.56
CA SER A 29 2.94 17.52 11.56
C SER A 29 2.08 17.42 12.82
N LYS A 30 0.93 16.75 12.74
CA LYS A 30 -0.01 16.60 13.86
C LYS A 30 0.48 15.50 14.82
N PRO A 31 0.26 15.65 16.14
CA PRO A 31 0.68 14.65 17.12
C PRO A 31 -0.09 13.33 16.96
N ALA A 32 0.60 12.21 17.20
CA ALA A 32 -0.02 10.88 17.24
C ALA A 32 -1.16 10.79 18.27
N LEU A 33 -2.19 10.01 17.97
CA LEU A 33 -3.28 9.64 18.89
C LEU A 33 -3.03 8.31 19.60
N THR A 34 -2.24 7.42 18.99
CA THR A 34 -1.91 6.13 19.60
C THR A 34 -1.17 6.36 20.92
N PRO A 35 -1.62 5.76 22.04
CA PRO A 35 -0.93 5.89 23.31
C PRO A 35 0.52 5.41 23.21
N ALA A 36 1.44 6.12 23.85
CA ALA A 36 2.86 5.77 23.84
C ALA A 36 3.16 4.38 24.47
N SER A 37 2.23 3.84 25.27
CA SER A 37 2.30 2.46 25.78
C SER A 37 2.06 1.40 24.70
N GLU A 38 1.32 1.74 23.64
CA GLU A 38 0.99 0.84 22.52
C GLU A 38 2.01 0.98 21.38
N ALA A 39 2.37 2.22 21.03
CA ALA A 39 3.34 2.51 19.98
C ALA A 39 4.27 3.66 20.41
N PRO A 40 5.32 3.39 21.21
CA PRO A 40 6.21 4.43 21.75
C PRO A 40 6.94 5.23 20.65
N GLY A 41 7.12 4.64 19.47
CA GLY A 41 7.70 5.27 18.30
C GLY A 41 6.76 6.17 17.50
N ALA A 42 5.44 6.08 17.69
CA ALA A 42 4.49 6.93 16.98
C ALA A 42 4.61 8.37 17.50
N LYS A 43 4.93 9.33 16.62
CA LYS A 43 5.04 10.75 16.96
C LYS A 43 3.99 11.59 16.24
N THR A 44 3.53 11.14 15.09
CA THR A 44 2.66 11.88 14.20
C THR A 44 1.35 11.15 13.93
N ARG A 45 0.31 11.88 13.48
CA ARG A 45 -0.93 11.25 12.99
C ARG A 45 -0.69 10.28 11.84
N PHE A 46 0.29 10.58 10.99
CA PHE A 46 0.72 9.67 9.93
C PHE A 46 1.28 8.36 10.51
N ASP A 47 2.02 8.42 11.62
CA ASP A 47 2.55 7.22 12.29
C ASP A 47 1.45 6.34 12.88
N ASP A 48 0.27 6.87 13.25
CA ASP A 48 -0.83 6.05 13.75
C ASP A 48 -1.33 5.05 12.68
N PHE A 49 -1.38 5.49 11.41
CA PHE A 49 -1.68 4.62 10.27
C PHE A 49 -0.59 3.58 10.04
N VAL A 50 0.69 3.96 10.19
CA VAL A 50 1.81 3.01 10.08
C VAL A 50 1.77 2.00 11.23
N ALA A 51 1.50 2.42 12.45
CA ALA A 51 1.43 1.56 13.64
C ALA A 51 0.31 0.53 13.54
N THR A 52 -0.90 0.93 13.11
CA THR A 52 -2.00 -0.05 12.95
C THR A 52 -1.67 -1.08 11.88
N HIS A 53 -1.00 -0.68 10.80
CA HIS A 53 -0.62 -1.61 9.74
C HIS A 53 0.44 -2.59 10.22
N ILE A 54 1.47 -2.13 10.94
CA ILE A 54 2.47 -2.99 11.58
C ILE A 54 1.78 -4.01 12.49
N ASN A 55 0.88 -3.56 13.36
CA ASN A 55 0.24 -4.41 14.36
C ASN A 55 -0.67 -5.48 13.75
N GLN A 56 -1.29 -5.19 12.60
CA GLN A 56 -2.28 -6.08 11.98
C GLN A 56 -1.77 -6.84 10.75
N SER A 57 -0.52 -6.62 10.31
CA SER A 57 0.00 -7.14 9.03
C SER A 57 -0.23 -8.64 8.80
N LEU A 58 -0.14 -9.47 9.85
CA LEU A 58 -0.34 -10.92 9.77
C LEU A 58 -1.83 -11.35 9.76
N ALA A 59 -2.75 -10.41 9.89
CA ALA A 59 -4.20 -10.63 9.85
C ALA A 59 -4.89 -9.87 8.69
N ILE A 60 -4.12 -9.20 7.83
CA ILE A 60 -4.64 -8.36 6.73
C ILE A 60 -3.99 -8.66 5.37
N HIS A 61 -2.99 -9.54 5.30
CA HIS A 61 -2.35 -9.97 4.05
C HIS A 61 -2.47 -11.48 3.90
N TYR A 62 -2.78 -11.94 2.69
CA TYR A 62 -3.13 -13.33 2.39
C TYR A 62 -4.26 -13.87 3.29
N THR A 63 -5.21 -12.99 3.59
CA THR A 63 -6.40 -13.21 4.40
C THR A 63 -7.66 -12.85 3.61
N GLY A 64 -8.84 -13.29 4.06
CA GLY A 64 -10.09 -12.96 3.37
C GLY A 64 -10.53 -11.51 3.49
N ASN A 65 -9.99 -10.77 4.46
CA ASN A 65 -10.26 -9.35 4.67
C ASN A 65 -9.24 -8.43 3.96
N PHE A 66 -8.23 -8.95 3.24
CA PHE A 66 -7.17 -8.13 2.63
C PHE A 66 -7.72 -6.95 1.81
N LEU A 67 -8.63 -7.22 0.87
CA LEU A 67 -9.16 -6.22 -0.04
C LEU A 67 -10.04 -5.18 0.67
N SER A 68 -10.96 -5.63 1.53
CA SER A 68 -11.89 -4.76 2.26
C SER A 68 -11.17 -3.92 3.33
N TRP A 69 -10.21 -4.52 4.03
CA TRP A 69 -9.40 -3.83 5.04
C TRP A 69 -8.61 -2.69 4.39
N HIS A 70 -7.93 -2.93 3.25
CA HIS A 70 -7.12 -1.91 2.57
C HIS A 70 -7.96 -0.83 1.88
N ARG A 71 -9.15 -1.18 1.35
CA ARG A 71 -10.13 -0.21 0.84
C ARG A 71 -10.51 0.78 1.94
N TYR A 72 -10.93 0.26 3.09
CA TYR A 72 -11.39 1.11 4.19
C TYR A 72 -10.24 1.85 4.87
N PHE A 73 -9.05 1.24 4.99
CA PHE A 73 -7.82 1.91 5.44
C PHE A 73 -7.49 3.15 4.58
N THR A 74 -7.53 2.99 3.26
CA THR A 74 -7.25 4.07 2.30
C THR A 74 -8.32 5.16 2.37
N TRP A 75 -9.59 4.78 2.56
CA TRP A 75 -10.69 5.75 2.74
C TRP A 75 -10.58 6.50 4.08
N LEU A 76 -10.20 5.84 5.16
CA LEU A 76 -9.99 6.46 6.48
C LEU A 76 -8.81 7.43 6.45
N TYR A 77 -7.73 7.08 5.74
CA TYR A 77 -6.63 7.98 5.48
C TYR A 77 -7.10 9.21 4.69
N GLU A 78 -7.90 9.01 3.64
CA GLU A 78 -8.53 10.13 2.90
C GLU A 78 -9.37 11.02 3.84
N GLN A 79 -10.17 10.44 4.75
CA GLN A 79 -10.96 11.25 5.69
C GLN A 79 -10.05 12.01 6.67
N ALA A 80 -8.97 11.42 7.16
CA ALA A 80 -8.02 12.14 8.02
C ALA A 80 -7.39 13.34 7.28
N LEU A 81 -7.05 13.20 6.00
CA LEU A 81 -6.57 14.33 5.20
C LEU A 81 -7.63 15.43 5.05
N LYS A 82 -8.91 15.06 4.90
CA LYS A 82 -10.02 16.01 4.75
C LYS A 82 -10.36 16.71 6.06
N ASP A 83 -10.65 15.92 7.08
CA ASP A 83 -11.22 16.39 8.35
C ASP A 83 -10.17 17.05 9.25
N GLU A 84 -8.93 16.55 9.22
CA GLU A 84 -7.87 17.07 10.07
C GLU A 84 -7.00 18.12 9.35
N CYS A 85 -6.87 18.02 8.02
CA CYS A 85 -5.93 18.81 7.23
C CYS A 85 -6.55 19.64 6.09
N GLY A 86 -7.89 19.66 5.98
CA GLY A 86 -8.59 20.54 5.04
C GLY A 86 -8.41 20.17 3.56
N TYR A 87 -8.04 18.93 3.25
CA TYR A 87 -7.99 18.46 1.87
C TYR A 87 -9.40 18.46 1.25
N GLU A 88 -9.58 19.04 0.07
CA GLU A 88 -10.89 19.07 -0.60
C GLU A 88 -11.01 18.07 -1.77
N GLY A 89 -9.87 17.51 -2.20
CA GLY A 89 -9.82 16.55 -3.32
C GLY A 89 -10.27 15.14 -2.93
N THR A 90 -9.92 14.17 -3.77
CA THR A 90 -10.12 12.74 -3.51
C THR A 90 -8.78 12.02 -3.43
N GLN A 91 -8.74 10.83 -2.83
CA GLN A 91 -7.52 10.03 -2.82
C GLN A 91 -7.11 9.67 -4.27
N PRO A 92 -5.95 10.11 -4.76
CA PRO A 92 -5.50 9.77 -6.10
C PRO A 92 -4.87 8.38 -6.14
N TYR A 93 -4.83 7.77 -7.33
CA TYR A 93 -4.20 6.47 -7.55
C TYR A 93 -2.94 6.56 -8.42
N TRP A 94 -2.05 5.59 -8.26
CA TRP A 94 -0.86 5.38 -9.09
C TRP A 94 -1.14 4.29 -10.14
N ASP A 95 -1.21 4.69 -11.41
CA ASP A 95 -1.37 3.75 -12.53
C ASP A 95 0.00 3.13 -12.88
N TRP A 96 0.17 1.87 -12.46
CA TRP A 96 1.40 1.13 -12.70
C TRP A 96 1.64 0.89 -14.18
N ALA A 97 0.61 0.65 -14.99
CA ALA A 97 0.77 0.37 -16.42
C ALA A 97 1.27 1.60 -17.17
N LYS A 98 0.77 2.81 -16.82
CA LYS A 98 1.33 4.06 -17.35
C LYS A 98 2.81 4.18 -16.99
N THR A 99 3.17 3.89 -15.75
CA THR A 99 4.55 4.00 -15.26
C THR A 99 5.48 2.95 -15.88
N ALA A 100 5.02 1.71 -16.06
CA ALA A 100 5.78 0.64 -16.68
C ALA A 100 6.16 0.99 -18.13
N ARG A 101 5.28 1.72 -18.82
CA ARG A 101 5.48 2.22 -20.18
C ARG A 101 6.44 3.41 -20.24
N THR A 102 6.35 4.36 -19.30
CA THR A 102 7.13 5.61 -19.36
C THR A 102 8.44 5.55 -18.58
N GLY A 103 8.58 4.63 -17.63
CA GLY A 103 9.64 4.60 -16.63
C GLY A 103 9.26 5.35 -15.34
N MET A 104 9.77 4.87 -14.21
CA MET A 104 9.54 5.36 -12.86
C MET A 104 10.06 6.81 -12.72
N HIS A 105 11.30 7.10 -13.14
CA HIS A 105 11.87 8.45 -13.06
C HIS A 105 11.21 9.47 -13.99
N ASN A 106 10.48 9.02 -15.01
CA ASN A 106 9.71 9.89 -15.90
C ASN A 106 8.26 10.09 -15.44
N SER A 107 7.83 9.36 -14.41
CA SER A 107 6.48 9.50 -13.87
C SER A 107 6.35 10.82 -13.10
N PRO A 108 5.31 11.63 -13.33
CA PRO A 108 5.07 12.85 -12.55
C PRO A 108 4.81 12.58 -11.06
N ILE A 109 4.63 11.30 -10.68
CA ILE A 109 4.47 10.85 -9.30
C ILE A 109 5.84 10.70 -8.62
N LEU A 110 6.91 10.44 -9.39
CA LEU A 110 8.21 9.95 -8.91
C LEU A 110 9.42 10.71 -9.48
N ASP A 111 9.19 11.79 -10.22
CA ASP A 111 10.24 12.58 -10.88
C ASP A 111 11.09 13.45 -9.92
N GLY A 112 10.78 13.45 -8.62
CA GLY A 112 11.48 14.26 -7.61
C GLY A 112 11.18 15.76 -7.67
N SER A 113 10.23 16.20 -8.51
CA SER A 113 9.76 17.58 -8.55
C SER A 113 9.02 17.98 -7.28
N SER A 114 8.75 19.27 -7.12
CA SER A 114 7.97 19.81 -6.00
C SER A 114 6.52 19.31 -5.95
N THR A 115 6.02 18.67 -7.01
CA THR A 115 4.65 18.09 -7.07
C THR A 115 4.63 16.56 -7.12
N SER A 116 5.79 15.92 -6.98
CA SER A 116 5.93 14.47 -6.89
C SER A 116 5.66 13.97 -5.47
N MET A 117 5.59 12.65 -5.30
CA MET A 117 5.66 12.00 -3.99
C MET A 117 7.13 11.83 -3.55
N SER A 118 7.98 12.82 -3.85
CA SER A 118 9.45 12.71 -3.88
C SER A 118 9.98 11.74 -4.93
N GLY A 119 11.29 11.79 -5.15
CA GLY A 119 11.96 10.99 -6.19
C GLY A 119 12.66 9.75 -5.65
N ASP A 120 13.77 9.42 -6.33
CA ASP A 120 14.63 8.29 -5.98
C ASP A 120 15.56 8.61 -4.80
N GLY A 121 16.04 7.54 -4.17
CA GLY A 121 17.10 7.60 -3.16
C GLY A 121 18.45 7.93 -3.76
N ALA A 122 19.37 8.41 -2.92
CA ALA A 122 20.76 8.58 -3.34
C ALA A 122 21.33 7.26 -3.88
N PHE A 123 22.10 7.35 -4.97
CA PHE A 123 22.66 6.21 -5.67
C PHE A 123 23.59 5.39 -4.77
N VAL A 124 23.43 4.05 -4.78
CA VAL A 124 24.30 3.13 -4.06
C VAL A 124 24.84 2.07 -5.04
N PRO A 125 26.14 2.11 -5.41
CA PRO A 125 26.70 1.21 -6.42
C PRO A 125 26.82 -0.24 -5.92
N ASN A 126 26.97 -1.17 -6.87
CA ASN A 126 27.40 -2.56 -6.65
C ASN A 126 26.56 -3.34 -5.63
N ARG A 127 25.24 -3.21 -5.70
CA ARG A 127 24.31 -3.98 -4.85
C ARG A 127 23.89 -5.26 -5.53
N SER A 128 23.88 -6.35 -4.77
CA SER A 128 23.29 -7.61 -5.20
C SER A 128 21.76 -7.53 -5.24
N ASP A 129 21.12 -8.50 -5.86
CA ASP A 129 19.66 -8.63 -5.87
C ASP A 129 19.07 -8.71 -4.45
N VAL A 130 17.82 -8.27 -4.36
CA VAL A 130 16.94 -8.51 -3.22
C VAL A 130 16.33 -9.88 -3.40
N VAL A 131 16.37 -10.68 -2.34
CA VAL A 131 15.84 -12.03 -2.34
C VAL A 131 14.57 -12.04 -1.52
N LEU A 132 13.45 -12.40 -2.14
CA LEU A 132 12.20 -12.67 -1.45
C LEU A 132 12.06 -14.18 -1.32
N GLY A 133 12.27 -14.67 -0.11
CA GLY A 133 12.25 -16.09 0.22
C GLY A 133 11.50 -16.35 1.51
N GLY A 134 11.21 -17.62 1.78
CA GLY A 134 10.55 -18.06 3.01
C GLY A 134 9.67 -19.28 2.81
N PHE A 135 9.18 -19.85 3.91
CA PHE A 135 8.19 -20.92 3.95
C PHE A 135 8.54 -22.20 3.15
N GLY A 136 9.83 -22.42 2.86
CA GLY A 136 10.29 -23.56 2.06
C GLY A 136 9.95 -23.45 0.56
N LEU A 137 9.61 -22.25 0.07
CA LEU A 137 9.28 -21.98 -1.33
C LEU A 137 10.50 -21.49 -2.11
N PRO A 138 10.50 -21.60 -3.45
CA PRO A 138 11.55 -21.04 -4.29
C PRO A 138 11.69 -19.52 -4.09
N ASP A 139 12.93 -19.06 -4.01
CA ASP A 139 13.27 -17.64 -3.89
C ASP A 139 12.90 -16.86 -5.16
N VAL A 140 12.44 -15.62 -4.96
CA VAL A 140 12.25 -14.63 -6.03
C VAL A 140 13.37 -13.60 -5.97
N PHE A 141 14.13 -13.48 -7.06
CA PHE A 141 15.24 -12.53 -7.18
C PHE A 141 14.76 -11.25 -7.86
N LEU A 142 14.94 -10.13 -7.19
CA LEU A 142 14.55 -8.82 -7.68
C LEU A 142 15.78 -7.93 -7.82
N PRO A 143 15.92 -7.19 -8.94
CA PRO A 143 17.01 -6.23 -9.08
C PRO A 143 16.94 -5.19 -7.96
N ALA A 144 18.10 -4.84 -7.41
CA ALA A 144 18.16 -3.90 -6.30
C ALA A 144 17.74 -2.48 -6.69
N GLY A 145 17.81 -2.11 -7.97
CA GLY A 145 17.63 -0.74 -8.47
C GLY A 145 18.83 0.17 -8.17
N PRO A 146 18.83 1.41 -8.68
CA PRO A 146 19.99 2.30 -8.62
C PRO A 146 20.15 3.05 -7.28
N GLY A 147 19.07 3.34 -6.57
CA GLY A 147 19.06 4.18 -5.35
C GLY A 147 19.45 3.44 -4.07
N ASN A 148 18.62 3.62 -3.03
CA ASN A 148 18.64 3.05 -1.67
C ASN A 148 19.27 3.90 -0.56
N GLY A 149 19.86 5.05 -0.90
CA GLY A 149 20.05 6.11 0.09
C GLY A 149 18.74 6.82 0.42
N CYS A 150 18.83 7.85 1.27
CA CYS A 150 17.70 8.76 1.51
C CYS A 150 17.22 9.37 0.19
N ILE A 151 15.91 9.59 0.05
CA ILE A 151 15.38 10.38 -1.08
C ILE A 151 16.08 11.73 -1.16
N THR A 152 16.37 12.18 -2.39
CA THR A 152 17.25 13.33 -2.63
C THR A 152 16.52 14.62 -2.96
N SER A 153 15.25 14.54 -3.32
CA SER A 153 14.45 15.66 -3.79
C SER A 153 12.95 15.44 -3.58
N GLY A 154 12.19 16.53 -3.70
CA GLY A 154 10.74 16.55 -3.56
C GLY A 154 10.24 16.84 -2.14
N PRO A 155 8.92 16.89 -1.95
CA PRO A 155 8.29 17.46 -0.75
C PRO A 155 8.61 16.70 0.54
N PHE A 156 8.87 15.39 0.43
CA PHE A 156 9.07 14.52 1.58
C PHE A 156 10.55 14.33 1.95
N VAL A 157 11.49 15.07 1.37
CA VAL A 157 12.94 14.89 1.61
C VAL A 157 13.33 14.97 3.10
N ASN A 158 12.60 15.77 3.88
CA ASN A 158 12.83 15.95 5.31
C ASN A 158 11.88 15.11 6.18
N MET A 159 11.08 14.20 5.60
CA MET A 159 10.22 13.33 6.38
C MET A 159 11.04 12.34 7.20
N SER A 160 10.53 12.00 8.39
CA SER A 160 11.08 10.93 9.22
C SER A 160 10.17 9.72 9.16
N VAL A 161 10.73 8.56 8.83
CA VAL A 161 10.14 7.25 9.06
C VAL A 161 10.45 6.88 10.51
N ASN A 162 9.46 6.95 11.40
CA ASN A 162 9.68 6.81 12.84
C ASN A 162 9.58 5.37 13.37
N LEU A 163 8.88 4.50 12.65
CA LEU A 163 8.59 3.12 13.04
C LEU A 163 9.37 2.12 12.19
N GLY A 164 9.42 0.87 12.64
CA GLY A 164 10.14 -0.22 11.98
C GLY A 164 11.67 -0.06 12.03
N PRO A 165 12.40 -0.82 11.18
CA PRO A 165 11.90 -1.86 10.30
C PRO A 165 11.36 -3.07 11.08
N ALA A 166 10.39 -3.78 10.53
CA ALA A 166 9.83 -5.01 11.10
C ALA A 166 10.33 -6.26 10.36
N GLN A 167 10.39 -6.18 9.03
CA GLN A 167 10.89 -7.25 8.16
C GLN A 167 11.36 -6.65 6.84
N LEU A 168 12.35 -5.77 6.89
CA LEU A 168 12.84 -5.07 5.71
C LEU A 168 13.77 -5.97 4.89
N SER A 169 13.34 -6.33 3.67
CA SER A 169 14.18 -7.09 2.74
C SER A 169 15.29 -6.22 2.15
N ALA A 170 16.54 -6.60 2.42
CA ALA A 170 17.72 -5.93 1.93
C ALA A 170 18.49 -6.81 0.91
N PRO A 171 19.33 -6.18 0.05
CA PRO A 171 20.27 -6.92 -0.79
C PRO A 171 21.07 -7.98 -0.04
N SER A 172 21.43 -9.05 -0.73
CA SER A 172 22.24 -10.17 -0.19
C SER A 172 21.48 -11.07 0.77
N ASN A 173 20.16 -11.19 0.60
CA ASN A 173 19.28 -12.04 1.41
C ASN A 173 19.33 -11.71 2.92
N ILE A 174 19.40 -10.41 3.24
CA ILE A 174 19.41 -9.91 4.61
C ILE A 174 18.01 -9.39 4.95
N THR A 175 17.49 -9.78 6.11
CA THR A 175 16.30 -9.15 6.71
C THR A 175 16.73 -8.23 7.83
N ILE A 176 16.34 -6.95 7.74
CA ILE A 176 16.65 -5.94 8.76
C ILE A 176 15.42 -5.76 9.64
N VAL A 177 15.63 -5.79 10.96
CA VAL A 177 14.61 -5.59 11.98
C VAL A 177 15.09 -4.58 13.02
N ASN A 178 14.18 -3.81 13.61
CA ASN A 178 14.50 -2.97 14.76
C ASN A 178 14.69 -3.85 16.01
N PRO A 179 15.88 -3.87 16.63
CA PRO A 179 16.12 -4.67 17.83
C PRO A 179 15.25 -4.26 19.03
N GLU A 180 14.76 -3.03 19.07
CA GLU A 180 13.84 -2.54 20.12
C GLU A 180 12.36 -2.87 19.82
N GLY A 181 12.09 -3.52 18.68
CA GLY A 181 10.75 -3.84 18.20
C GLY A 181 10.23 -2.84 17.16
N PRO A 182 9.34 -3.26 16.25
CA PRO A 182 8.92 -2.44 15.11
C PRO A 182 8.06 -1.22 15.51
N LEU A 183 7.51 -1.20 16.72
CA LEU A 183 6.75 -0.06 17.25
C LEU A 183 7.60 0.90 18.12
N ALA A 184 8.88 0.60 18.34
CA ALA A 184 9.82 1.48 19.04
C ALA A 184 10.26 2.66 18.16
N TYR A 185 10.73 3.73 18.82
CA TYR A 185 11.13 4.97 18.13
C TYR A 185 12.46 4.78 17.41
N ASN A 186 12.44 4.82 16.08
CA ASN A 186 13.62 4.64 15.23
C ASN A 186 13.59 5.62 14.04
N PRO A 187 13.74 6.94 14.30
CA PRO A 187 13.65 7.97 13.27
C PRO A 187 14.78 7.87 12.26
N ARG A 188 14.41 7.81 10.97
CA ARG A 188 15.35 7.77 9.85
C ARG A 188 14.71 8.36 8.60
N CYS A 189 15.51 8.68 7.60
CA CYS A 189 15.00 9.19 6.33
C CYS A 189 14.22 8.11 5.57
N LEU A 190 13.24 8.54 4.76
CA LEU A 190 12.65 7.70 3.71
C LEU A 190 13.73 7.35 2.67
N LYS A 191 13.87 6.06 2.34
CA LYS A 191 14.77 5.58 1.29
C LYS A 191 13.96 4.99 0.15
N ARG A 192 14.37 5.25 -1.09
CA ARG A 192 13.82 4.60 -2.28
C ARG A 192 14.91 4.09 -3.19
N SER A 193 14.56 3.12 -4.01
CA SER A 193 15.38 2.64 -5.10
C SER A 193 14.45 2.28 -6.24
N LEU A 194 14.02 3.29 -6.99
CA LEU A 194 13.00 3.13 -8.03
C LEU A 194 13.46 2.14 -9.09
N THR A 195 12.71 1.06 -9.28
CA THR A 195 13.15 -0.09 -10.09
C THR A 195 12.15 -0.39 -11.20
N ASP A 196 12.45 0.10 -12.42
CA ASP A 196 11.63 -0.07 -13.62
C ASP A 196 11.38 -1.53 -13.96
N GLU A 197 12.39 -2.37 -13.76
CA GLU A 197 12.36 -3.79 -14.07
C GLU A 197 11.27 -4.51 -13.28
N ILE A 198 11.13 -4.18 -11.99
CA ILE A 198 10.09 -4.78 -11.12
C ILE A 198 8.71 -4.31 -11.57
N ASN A 199 8.54 -3.01 -11.84
CA ASN A 199 7.26 -2.48 -12.29
C ASN A 199 6.83 -3.08 -13.64
N ARG A 200 7.77 -3.20 -14.59
CA ARG A 200 7.53 -3.82 -15.90
C ARG A 200 7.30 -5.32 -15.82
N ALA A 201 7.90 -6.04 -14.87
CA ALA A 201 7.71 -7.47 -14.72
C ALA A 201 6.35 -7.82 -14.13
N PHE A 202 5.90 -7.09 -13.09
CA PHE A 202 4.78 -7.53 -12.25
C PHE A 202 3.54 -6.63 -12.29
N ALA A 203 3.67 -5.38 -12.76
CA ALA A 203 2.58 -4.40 -12.71
C ALA A 203 2.42 -3.62 -14.02
N ASN A 204 2.70 -4.26 -15.16
CA ASN A 204 2.44 -3.71 -16.49
C ASN A 204 0.97 -3.91 -16.92
N ALA A 205 0.60 -3.38 -18.10
CA ALA A 205 -0.76 -3.49 -18.62
C ALA A 205 -1.24 -4.95 -18.81
N SER A 206 -0.35 -5.85 -19.25
CA SER A 206 -0.67 -7.26 -19.43
C SER A 206 -0.93 -7.96 -18.09
N ALA A 207 -0.14 -7.66 -17.05
CA ALA A 207 -0.34 -8.21 -15.71
C ALA A 207 -1.67 -7.75 -15.09
N ILE A 208 -2.04 -6.48 -15.29
CA ILE A 208 -3.34 -5.97 -14.85
C ILE A 208 -4.48 -6.62 -15.63
N LEU A 209 -4.35 -6.76 -16.95
CA LEU A 209 -5.36 -7.43 -17.78
C LEU A 209 -5.56 -8.88 -17.34
N ASP A 210 -4.47 -9.63 -17.18
CA ASP A 210 -4.49 -11.02 -16.71
C ASP A 210 -5.18 -11.14 -15.35
N LEU A 211 -4.86 -10.26 -14.40
CA LEU A 211 -5.53 -10.21 -13.10
C LEU A 211 -7.03 -9.90 -13.19
N LEU A 212 -7.46 -9.13 -14.19
CA LEU A 212 -8.86 -8.77 -14.38
C LEU A 212 -9.67 -9.86 -15.09
N THR A 213 -9.03 -10.71 -15.88
CA THR A 213 -9.74 -11.65 -16.78
C THR A 213 -9.56 -13.12 -16.44
N THR A 214 -8.50 -13.49 -15.72
CA THR A 214 -8.14 -14.88 -15.47
C THR A 214 -8.76 -15.45 -14.18
N PRO A 215 -8.84 -14.72 -13.06
CA PRO A 215 -9.48 -15.22 -11.85
C PRO A 215 -10.99 -15.41 -11.95
N ASP A 216 -11.46 -16.61 -11.62
CA ASP A 216 -12.89 -16.97 -11.61
C ASP A 216 -13.63 -16.49 -10.36
N ASN A 217 -12.92 -16.37 -9.23
CA ASN A 217 -13.48 -16.03 -7.93
C ASN A 217 -12.54 -15.11 -7.14
N VAL A 218 -13.03 -14.58 -6.00
CA VAL A 218 -12.28 -13.60 -5.19
C VAL A 218 -11.01 -14.18 -4.57
N TYR A 219 -10.98 -15.49 -4.27
CA TYR A 219 -9.78 -16.14 -3.73
C TYR A 219 -8.66 -16.13 -4.77
N ASP A 220 -8.93 -16.59 -5.99
CA ASP A 220 -7.94 -16.59 -7.07
C ASP A 220 -7.50 -15.15 -7.41
N PHE A 221 -8.45 -14.21 -7.39
CA PHE A 221 -8.17 -12.80 -7.66
C PHE A 221 -7.20 -12.20 -6.63
N GLN A 222 -7.50 -12.34 -5.34
CA GLN A 222 -6.63 -11.78 -4.30
C GLN A 222 -5.28 -12.50 -4.22
N MET A 223 -5.23 -13.80 -4.50
CA MET A 223 -3.99 -14.58 -4.49
C MET A 223 -3.09 -14.19 -5.67
N GLN A 224 -3.64 -14.02 -6.87
CA GLN A 224 -2.90 -13.55 -8.03
C GLN A 224 -2.45 -12.09 -7.86
N MET A 225 -3.29 -11.23 -7.26
CA MET A 225 -2.94 -9.84 -6.95
C MET A 225 -1.75 -9.73 -5.99
N GLN A 226 -1.72 -10.57 -4.95
CA GLN A 226 -0.68 -10.57 -3.91
C GLN A 226 0.58 -11.37 -4.30
N GLY A 227 0.43 -12.26 -5.28
CA GLY A 227 1.46 -13.21 -5.72
C GLY A 227 1.19 -14.60 -5.16
N VAL A 228 0.91 -15.58 -6.04
CA VAL A 228 0.69 -16.96 -5.60
C VAL A 228 2.01 -17.53 -5.07
N PRO A 229 2.09 -18.00 -3.82
CA PRO A 229 3.33 -18.50 -3.24
C PRO A 229 3.93 -19.64 -4.08
N GLY A 230 5.23 -19.54 -4.36
CA GLY A 230 5.95 -20.53 -5.19
C GLY A 230 5.80 -20.36 -6.70
N SER A 231 4.99 -19.41 -7.18
CA SER A 231 4.84 -19.13 -8.62
C SER A 231 6.00 -18.34 -9.24
N GLY A 232 6.84 -17.71 -8.40
CA GLY A 232 7.83 -16.74 -8.83
C GLY A 232 7.26 -15.35 -9.18
N ASN A 233 5.93 -15.19 -9.10
CA ASN A 233 5.23 -13.94 -9.35
C ASN A 233 4.75 -13.31 -8.03
N ILE A 234 5.09 -12.05 -7.81
CA ILE A 234 4.71 -11.27 -6.61
C ILE A 234 3.44 -10.42 -6.81
N GLY A 235 2.76 -10.59 -7.96
CA GLY A 235 1.53 -9.91 -8.30
C GLY A 235 1.69 -8.40 -8.46
N VAL A 236 0.59 -7.72 -8.84
CA VAL A 236 0.59 -6.26 -8.99
C VAL A 236 0.76 -5.54 -7.63
N HIS A 237 0.35 -6.18 -6.52
CA HIS A 237 0.55 -5.67 -5.17
C HIS A 237 2.04 -5.66 -4.79
N GLY A 238 2.71 -6.82 -4.85
CA GLY A 238 4.14 -6.89 -4.59
C GLY A 238 4.93 -6.08 -5.60
N GLY A 239 4.58 -6.15 -6.89
CA GLY A 239 5.22 -5.37 -7.95
C GLY A 239 5.20 -3.86 -7.71
N GLY A 240 4.08 -3.33 -7.21
CA GLY A 240 3.96 -1.92 -6.85
C GLY A 240 4.85 -1.54 -5.67
N HIS A 241 4.83 -2.30 -4.57
CA HIS A 241 5.66 -2.05 -3.38
C HIS A 241 7.16 -2.18 -3.68
N TYR A 242 7.59 -3.31 -4.21
CA TYR A 242 9.02 -3.59 -4.41
C TYR A 242 9.66 -2.72 -5.50
N ALA A 243 8.87 -2.17 -6.43
CA ALA A 243 9.36 -1.20 -7.40
C ALA A 243 9.72 0.15 -6.76
N MET A 244 9.13 0.52 -5.62
CA MET A 244 9.54 1.71 -4.84
C MET A 244 10.94 1.50 -4.25
N GLY A 245 11.24 0.26 -3.84
CA GLY A 245 12.48 -0.14 -3.21
C GLY A 245 12.72 0.56 -1.86
N GLY A 246 13.95 0.45 -1.35
CA GLY A 246 14.36 1.17 -0.15
C GLY A 246 13.61 0.77 1.13
N ASP A 247 13.38 1.75 2.00
CA ASP A 247 12.88 1.61 3.37
C ASP A 247 11.86 2.73 3.62
N PRO A 248 10.56 2.41 3.84
CA PRO A 248 10.03 1.06 4.12
C PRO A 248 9.43 0.32 2.91
N GLY A 249 9.70 0.72 1.66
CA GLY A 249 9.06 0.12 0.47
C GLY A 249 9.30 -1.39 0.29
N ARG A 250 10.30 -1.97 0.95
CA ARG A 250 10.59 -3.43 0.98
C ARG A 250 10.24 -4.10 2.30
N ASP A 251 9.48 -3.42 3.15
CA ASP A 251 9.03 -3.94 4.44
C ASP A 251 7.49 -4.06 4.40
N VAL A 252 7.00 -5.29 4.35
CA VAL A 252 5.55 -5.57 4.25
C VAL A 252 4.78 -4.88 5.38
N PHE A 253 5.34 -4.79 6.58
CA PHE A 253 4.65 -4.25 7.75
C PHE A 253 4.66 -2.73 7.77
N VAL A 254 5.79 -2.14 7.36
CA VAL A 254 6.06 -0.71 7.53
C VAL A 254 5.78 0.07 6.24
N SER A 255 5.36 -0.61 5.15
CA SER A 255 5.13 0.01 3.84
C SER A 255 4.27 1.29 3.82
N PRO A 256 3.26 1.50 4.69
CA PRO A 256 2.55 2.80 4.74
C PRO A 256 3.41 3.98 5.18
N GLY A 257 4.61 3.72 5.72
CA GLY A 257 5.60 4.74 6.04
C GLY A 257 6.18 5.43 4.80
N ASP A 258 5.99 4.86 3.60
CA ASP A 258 6.15 5.57 2.34
C ASP A 258 4.80 6.18 1.92
N PRO A 259 4.66 7.52 1.77
CA PRO A 259 3.41 8.16 1.33
C PRO A 259 2.87 7.67 -0.03
N LEU A 260 3.71 7.04 -0.86
CA LEU A 260 3.30 6.43 -2.12
C LEU A 260 2.40 5.20 -1.92
N PHE A 261 2.42 4.58 -0.74
CA PHE A 261 1.55 3.48 -0.34
C PHE A 261 0.07 3.76 -0.64
N TYR A 262 -0.42 4.95 -0.28
CA TYR A 262 -1.84 5.27 -0.40
C TYR A 262 -2.28 5.44 -1.86
N LEU A 263 -1.38 5.86 -2.74
CA LEU A 263 -1.64 5.91 -4.18
C LEU A 263 -1.59 4.50 -4.79
N HIS A 264 -0.66 3.67 -4.34
CA HIS A 264 -0.57 2.26 -4.73
C HIS A 264 -1.85 1.51 -4.32
N HIS A 265 -2.26 1.59 -3.06
CA HIS A 265 -3.47 0.92 -2.57
C HIS A 265 -4.77 1.51 -3.12
N SER A 266 -4.79 2.79 -3.49
CA SER A 266 -5.91 3.32 -4.27
C SER A 266 -6.01 2.70 -5.67
N ASN A 267 -4.91 2.22 -6.26
CA ASN A 267 -4.94 1.49 -7.54
C ASN A 267 -5.19 -0.01 -7.37
N ILE A 268 -4.81 -0.60 -6.22
CA ILE A 268 -5.27 -1.93 -5.79
C ILE A 268 -6.80 -1.94 -5.70
N ASP A 269 -7.36 -0.96 -4.98
CA ASP A 269 -8.81 -0.81 -4.85
C ASP A 269 -9.49 -0.55 -6.20
N ARG A 270 -8.89 0.28 -7.06
CA ARG A 270 -9.37 0.48 -8.44
C ARG A 270 -9.42 -0.83 -9.23
N THR A 271 -8.39 -1.66 -9.12
CA THR A 271 -8.32 -2.94 -9.86
C THR A 271 -9.35 -3.94 -9.33
N TRP A 272 -9.54 -4.00 -8.01
CA TRP A 272 -10.61 -4.81 -7.42
C TRP A 272 -11.98 -4.31 -7.84
N TRP A 273 -12.24 -3.01 -7.77
CA TRP A 273 -13.48 -2.40 -8.24
C TRP A 273 -13.75 -2.75 -9.71
N MET A 274 -12.76 -2.64 -10.60
CA MET A 274 -12.91 -3.02 -12.01
C MET A 274 -13.27 -4.51 -12.18
N TRP A 275 -12.67 -5.41 -11.39
CA TRP A 275 -13.00 -6.84 -11.42
C TRP A 275 -14.42 -7.09 -10.91
N GLN A 276 -14.84 -6.44 -9.82
CA GLN A 276 -16.19 -6.51 -9.27
C GLN A 276 -17.24 -6.05 -10.27
N MET A 277 -16.98 -4.95 -10.98
CA MET A 277 -17.92 -4.36 -11.94
C MET A 277 -18.21 -5.23 -13.17
N GLN A 278 -17.41 -6.27 -13.44
CA GLN A 278 -17.68 -7.22 -14.52
C GLN A 278 -18.84 -8.17 -14.19
N ASP A 279 -19.07 -8.47 -12.91
CA ASP A 279 -20.20 -9.29 -12.43
C ASP A 279 -20.50 -8.98 -10.94
N LEU A 280 -21.22 -7.88 -10.70
CA LEU A 280 -21.48 -7.39 -9.34
C LEU A 280 -22.21 -8.41 -8.46
N ALA A 281 -23.12 -9.18 -9.03
CA ALA A 281 -23.98 -10.10 -8.28
C ALA A 281 -23.19 -11.25 -7.63
N THR A 282 -22.07 -11.67 -8.25
CA THR A 282 -21.24 -12.75 -7.72
C THR A 282 -19.96 -12.24 -7.04
N ARG A 283 -19.47 -11.06 -7.43
CA ARG A 283 -18.16 -10.51 -7.02
C ARG A 283 -18.24 -9.42 -5.94
N ALA A 284 -19.41 -8.85 -5.70
CA ALA A 284 -19.59 -7.77 -4.73
C ALA A 284 -20.81 -7.95 -3.82
N GLU A 285 -21.51 -9.09 -3.92
CA GLU A 285 -22.70 -9.41 -3.15
C GLU A 285 -22.63 -10.82 -2.58
N GLY A 286 -23.21 -11.00 -1.38
CA GLY A 286 -23.29 -12.31 -0.73
C GLY A 286 -21.95 -12.85 -0.21
N GLU A 287 -21.99 -14.07 0.34
CA GLU A 287 -20.84 -14.65 1.04
C GLU A 287 -19.69 -15.04 0.12
N THR A 288 -19.92 -15.23 -1.18
CA THR A 288 -18.87 -15.56 -2.16
C THR A 288 -17.98 -14.38 -2.54
N SER A 289 -18.33 -13.17 -2.10
CA SER A 289 -17.54 -11.95 -2.31
C SER A 289 -16.30 -11.86 -1.41
N VAL A 290 -16.14 -12.80 -0.46
CA VAL A 290 -15.01 -12.92 0.45
C VAL A 290 -14.55 -14.38 0.47
N ALA A 291 -13.24 -14.62 0.51
CA ALA A 291 -12.70 -15.96 0.63
C ALA A 291 -11.33 -15.97 1.31
N GLY A 292 -11.03 -17.02 2.06
CA GLY A 292 -9.80 -17.14 2.84
C GLY A 292 -10.07 -17.18 4.35
N THR A 293 -9.04 -16.92 5.14
CA THR A 293 -9.09 -16.99 6.61
C THR A 293 -8.53 -15.71 7.22
N ASN A 294 -8.57 -15.60 8.55
CA ASN A 294 -8.21 -14.40 9.30
C ASN A 294 -6.72 -14.34 9.73
N THR A 295 -5.89 -15.24 9.20
CA THR A 295 -4.45 -15.30 9.47
C THR A 295 -3.66 -15.49 8.18
N PHE A 296 -2.48 -14.90 8.11
CA PHE A 296 -1.56 -14.95 6.97
C PHE A 296 -1.30 -16.40 6.54
N PHE A 297 -1.68 -16.76 5.31
CA PHE A 297 -1.63 -18.14 4.79
C PHE A 297 -2.34 -19.19 5.66
N ASN A 298 -3.31 -18.77 6.47
CA ASN A 298 -3.95 -19.61 7.47
C ASN A 298 -2.96 -20.23 8.48
N GLN A 299 -1.94 -19.44 8.88
CA GLN A 299 -0.89 -19.85 9.82
C GLN A 299 -0.83 -18.88 11.02
N PRO A 300 -1.20 -19.34 12.23
CA PRO A 300 -1.85 -20.63 12.53
C PRO A 300 -3.27 -20.72 11.93
N PRO A 301 -3.86 -21.92 11.79
CA PRO A 301 -5.22 -22.05 11.26
C PRO A 301 -6.24 -21.21 12.03
N SER A 302 -7.13 -20.55 11.29
CA SER A 302 -8.17 -19.66 11.82
C SER A 302 -9.51 -19.89 11.11
N ALA A 303 -10.57 -19.24 11.60
CA ALA A 303 -11.87 -19.31 10.95
C ALA A 303 -11.82 -18.72 9.54
N ASN A 304 -12.70 -19.21 8.67
CA ASN A 304 -12.94 -18.58 7.38
C ASN A 304 -13.46 -17.18 7.60
N THR A 305 -12.95 -16.23 6.81
CA THR A 305 -13.45 -14.86 6.84
C THR A 305 -14.87 -14.84 6.28
N THR A 306 -15.78 -14.15 6.95
CA THR A 306 -17.16 -13.95 6.49
C THR A 306 -17.46 -12.48 6.23
N VAL A 307 -18.52 -12.19 5.47
CA VAL A 307 -18.99 -10.81 5.27
C VAL A 307 -19.52 -10.16 6.56
N GLU A 308 -19.77 -10.95 7.60
CA GLU A 308 -20.21 -10.49 8.92
C GLU A 308 -19.04 -10.13 9.84
N ASP A 309 -17.81 -10.54 9.51
CA ASP A 309 -16.62 -10.22 10.29
C ASP A 309 -16.36 -8.71 10.28
N TYR A 310 -15.79 -8.21 11.38
CA TYR A 310 -15.43 -6.81 11.53
C TYR A 310 -13.97 -6.56 11.15
N VAL A 311 -13.72 -5.39 10.55
CA VAL A 311 -12.38 -4.81 10.45
C VAL A 311 -12.28 -3.58 11.34
N GLU A 312 -11.11 -3.36 11.93
CA GLU A 312 -10.82 -2.23 12.82
C GLU A 312 -9.40 -1.69 12.61
N TYR A 313 -9.15 -0.47 13.09
CA TYR A 313 -7.89 0.26 12.83
C TYR A 313 -7.28 0.84 14.11
N GLY A 314 -7.69 0.29 15.27
CA GLY A 314 -7.24 0.75 16.58
C GLY A 314 -7.34 2.26 16.72
N TYR A 315 -6.19 2.89 16.99
CA TYR A 315 -6.08 4.35 17.20
C TYR A 315 -5.84 5.15 15.90
N ALA A 316 -5.73 4.50 14.75
CA ALA A 316 -5.45 5.18 13.49
C ALA A 316 -6.64 6.06 13.07
N ALA A 317 -7.82 5.46 12.86
CA ALA A 317 -9.04 6.18 12.49
C ALA A 317 -10.29 5.28 12.47
N GLY A 318 -11.47 5.92 12.61
CA GLY A 318 -12.78 5.33 12.27
C GLY A 318 -13.31 4.26 13.24
N PRO A 319 -14.63 4.01 13.23
CA PRO A 319 -15.22 2.90 13.96
C PRO A 319 -14.98 1.56 13.24
N PRO A 320 -15.01 0.42 13.96
CA PRO A 320 -15.08 -0.90 13.34
C PRO A 320 -16.28 -1.02 12.39
N ARG A 321 -16.10 -1.75 11.27
CA ARG A 321 -17.14 -1.97 10.25
C ARG A 321 -17.21 -3.43 9.84
N GLN A 322 -18.40 -3.91 9.53
CA GLN A 322 -18.55 -5.26 8.95
C GLN A 322 -18.07 -5.27 7.50
N ILE A 323 -17.47 -6.37 7.06
CA ILE A 323 -16.95 -6.48 5.69
C ILE A 323 -18.05 -6.25 4.65
N LYS A 324 -19.30 -6.69 4.87
CA LYS A 324 -20.43 -6.44 3.97
C LYS A 324 -20.70 -4.96 3.68
N GLU A 325 -20.37 -4.06 4.61
CA GLU A 325 -20.51 -2.61 4.42
C GLU A 325 -19.43 -2.02 3.51
N LEU A 326 -18.38 -2.80 3.19
CA LEU A 326 -17.16 -2.33 2.54
C LEU A 326 -16.96 -2.91 1.12
N LEU A 327 -17.85 -3.79 0.66
CA LEU A 327 -17.72 -4.51 -0.61
C LEU A 327 -17.93 -3.63 -1.84
N LYS A 328 -18.66 -2.51 -1.72
CA LYS A 328 -19.05 -1.65 -2.84
C LYS A 328 -18.67 -0.21 -2.57
N THR A 329 -18.06 0.46 -3.54
CA THR A 329 -17.54 1.84 -3.39
C THR A 329 -18.64 2.92 -3.33
N THR A 330 -19.91 2.53 -3.44
CA THR A 330 -21.08 3.43 -3.40
C THR A 330 -22.08 3.07 -2.30
N GLU A 331 -21.71 2.19 -1.38
CA GLU A 331 -22.52 1.78 -0.22
C GLU A 331 -21.71 1.94 1.08
N GLY A 332 -22.39 1.77 2.22
CA GLY A 332 -21.77 1.91 3.54
C GLY A 332 -21.17 3.31 3.74
N PRO A 333 -19.90 3.43 4.17
CA PRO A 333 -19.23 4.73 4.32
C PRO A 333 -18.80 5.34 2.98
N PHE A 334 -18.94 4.62 1.86
CA PHE A 334 -18.36 5.00 0.58
C PHE A 334 -19.35 5.67 -0.36
N CYS A 335 -18.83 6.62 -1.14
CA CYS A 335 -19.56 7.25 -2.24
C CYS A 335 -18.55 7.74 -3.29
N TYR A 336 -17.81 6.81 -3.91
CA TYR A 336 -16.80 7.12 -4.92
C TYR A 336 -16.73 6.10 -6.07
N THR A 337 -16.12 6.54 -7.17
CA THR A 337 -15.82 5.76 -8.38
C THR A 337 -14.41 6.14 -8.88
N TYR A 338 -13.91 5.42 -9.89
CA TYR A 338 -12.61 5.64 -10.52
C TYR A 338 -12.76 6.17 -11.95
N ALA A 339 -11.87 7.10 -12.32
CA ALA A 339 -11.75 7.62 -13.68
C ALA A 339 -10.91 6.73 -14.60
#